data_AF-A0A7T7HI81-F1
#
_entry.id   AF-A0A7T7HI81-F1
#
_cell.length_a   1.000
_cell.length_b   1.000
_cell.length_c   1.000
_cell.angle_alpha   90.00
_cell.angle_beta   90.00
_cell.angle_gamma   90.00
#
_symmetry.space_group_name_H-M   'P 1'
#
loop_
_entity.id
_entity.type
_entity.pdbx_description
1 polymer ?
#
loop_
_entity_poly.entity_id
_entity_poly.type
_entity_poly.pdbx_seq_one_letter_code
_entity_poly.pdbx_strand_id
1 'polypeptide(L)'
;MLMLDRYDVLLQKLSAPLWLRQYRLGSYLKETFLIGQPAEYYGCPPALIPITSNGSLPEYEGIWMRWFCDEPDDIRRYVCAGPEDQFLLDEIALDDEQLANWLLVRALVYTDGDDETEEIASFRKAAGISGRQFAEIDAHTLEFGDDPEKLDKLAAYTGRVPIGIGERRAAPLAISLSGLSDENANDVAYFELSEHGRSWLRNGASQLPPWLVANAPLNQVFGEYLKSGRLEEAWLTLNSTGWSIGEARSAALALARAADEPLFTLHMRAWVAFTLDEEEFIPDDELSTREYENYDY
;
A
#
# COMPACT_ATOMS: atom_id res chain seq x y z
N MET A 1 0.05 24.91 -16.99
CA MET A 1 1.02 24.39 -16.02
C MET A 1 0.40 23.12 -15.49
N LEU A 2 0.85 21.94 -15.94
CA LEU A 2 0.35 20.67 -15.41
C LEU A 2 0.64 20.68 -13.91
N MET A 3 -0.42 20.56 -13.10
CA MET A 3 -0.28 20.35 -11.65
C MET A 3 0.66 19.16 -11.47
N LEU A 4 1.76 19.33 -10.73
CA LEU A 4 2.61 18.19 -10.39
C LEU A 4 1.78 17.23 -9.53
N ASP A 5 1.68 16.00 -9.99
CA ASP A 5 1.11 14.91 -9.22
C ASP A 5 1.95 14.72 -7.95
N ARG A 6 1.35 14.95 -6.78
CA ARG A 6 2.05 14.93 -5.48
C ARG A 6 2.64 13.54 -5.21
N TYR A 7 2.02 12.46 -5.68
CA TYR A 7 2.55 11.12 -5.52
C TYR A 7 3.73 10.83 -6.45
N ASP A 8 3.77 11.39 -7.66
CA ASP A 8 4.96 11.27 -8.53
C ASP A 8 6.19 11.92 -7.89
N VAL A 9 6.02 13.10 -7.27
CA VAL A 9 7.08 13.77 -6.50
C VAL A 9 7.48 12.97 -5.27
N LEU A 10 6.50 12.41 -4.55
CA LEU A 10 6.75 11.58 -3.37
C LEU A 10 7.57 10.33 -3.74
N LEU A 11 7.13 9.59 -4.76
CA LEU A 11 7.83 8.41 -5.28
C LEU A 11 9.26 8.76 -5.70
N GLN A 12 9.45 9.89 -6.40
CA GLN A 12 10.79 10.35 -6.74
C GLN A 12 11.67 10.58 -5.50
N LYS A 13 11.13 11.21 -4.44
CA LYS A 13 11.87 11.46 -3.20
C LYS A 13 12.13 10.21 -2.36
N LEU A 14 11.23 9.22 -2.45
CA LEU A 14 11.42 7.87 -1.90
C LEU A 14 12.38 7.01 -2.73
N SER A 15 13.02 7.60 -3.76
CA SER A 15 13.95 6.89 -4.65
C SER A 15 13.28 5.70 -5.35
N ALA A 16 12.00 5.85 -5.72
CA ALA A 16 11.33 4.92 -6.63
C ALA A 16 12.00 4.96 -8.01
N PRO A 17 12.18 3.80 -8.67
CA PRO A 17 12.77 3.75 -9.98
C PRO A 17 11.84 4.41 -11.01
N LEU A 18 12.44 4.91 -12.10
CA LEU A 18 11.69 5.62 -13.13
C LEU A 18 10.58 4.75 -13.74
N TRP A 19 10.83 3.46 -13.94
CA TRP A 19 9.85 2.54 -14.51
C TRP A 19 8.58 2.43 -13.66
N LEU A 20 8.69 2.50 -12.32
CA LEU A 20 7.56 2.39 -11.41
C LEU A 20 6.65 3.62 -11.50
N ARG A 21 7.28 4.79 -11.58
CA ARG A 21 6.56 6.06 -11.81
C ARG A 21 5.88 6.07 -13.18
N GLN A 22 6.54 5.54 -14.20
CA GLN A 22 5.97 5.41 -15.55
C GLN A 22 4.83 4.38 -15.60
N TYR A 23 4.94 3.27 -14.88
CA TYR A 23 3.87 2.28 -14.70
C TYR A 23 2.63 2.93 -14.07
N ARG A 24 2.80 3.66 -12.95
CA ARG A 24 1.73 4.45 -12.31
C ARG A 24 1.04 5.43 -13.27
N LEU A 25 1.80 6.05 -14.17
CA LEU A 25 1.27 6.99 -15.17
C LEU A 25 0.63 6.29 -16.39
N GLY A 26 0.53 4.96 -16.39
CA GLY A 26 -0.03 4.17 -17.48
C GLY A 26 0.85 4.15 -18.74
N SER A 27 2.17 4.34 -18.59
CA SER A 27 3.13 4.23 -19.71
C SER A 27 3.58 2.80 -19.98
N TYR A 28 3.34 1.88 -19.04
CA TYR A 28 3.67 0.47 -19.15
C TYR A 28 2.50 -0.37 -18.65
N LEU A 29 2.28 -1.52 -19.29
CA LEU A 29 1.29 -2.55 -18.93
C LEU A 29 -0.15 -2.03 -18.78
N LYS A 30 -0.45 -0.88 -19.38
CA LYS A 30 -1.75 -0.23 -19.28
C LYS A 30 -2.82 -1.04 -20.00
N GLU A 31 -2.55 -1.42 -21.24
CA GLU A 31 -3.50 -2.20 -22.03
C GLU A 31 -3.56 -3.64 -21.53
N THR A 32 -2.43 -4.16 -21.06
CA THR A 32 -2.31 -5.50 -20.48
C THR A 32 -3.20 -5.68 -19.25
N PHE A 33 -3.19 -4.73 -18.31
CA PHE A 33 -3.96 -4.84 -17.06
C PHE A 33 -5.25 -4.01 -17.02
N LEU A 34 -5.52 -3.24 -18.07
CA LEU A 34 -6.60 -2.23 -18.09
C LEU A 34 -6.51 -1.27 -16.88
N ILE A 35 -5.30 -0.99 -16.42
CA ILE A 35 -5.04 -0.17 -15.24
C ILE A 35 -5.20 1.33 -15.55
N GLY A 36 -5.82 2.04 -14.61
CA GLY A 36 -5.93 3.50 -14.64
C GLY A 36 -5.05 4.16 -13.59
N GLN A 37 -5.10 5.50 -13.55
CA GLN A 37 -4.70 6.21 -12.34
C GLN A 37 -5.50 5.68 -11.14
N PRO A 38 -4.93 5.65 -9.94
CA PRO A 38 -5.65 5.17 -8.77
C PRO A 38 -6.99 5.88 -8.59
N ALA A 39 -8.05 5.10 -8.39
CA ALA A 39 -9.39 5.60 -8.15
C ALA A 39 -9.43 6.48 -6.89
N GLU A 40 -9.84 7.74 -7.02
CA GLU A 40 -9.87 8.70 -5.89
C GLU A 40 -11.14 8.54 -5.04
N TYR A 41 -12.23 8.02 -5.63
CA TYR A 41 -13.59 8.04 -5.09
C TYR A 41 -13.88 7.08 -3.91
N TYR A 42 -13.04 6.07 -3.66
CA TYR A 42 -13.17 5.21 -2.46
C TYR A 42 -12.19 5.57 -1.34
N GLY A 43 -11.13 6.32 -1.66
CA GLY A 43 -9.99 6.55 -0.77
C GLY A 43 -9.23 5.26 -0.42
N CYS A 44 -8.11 5.42 0.28
CA CYS A 44 -7.31 4.30 0.80
C CYS A 44 -6.74 4.68 2.18
N PRO A 45 -6.23 3.72 2.98
CA PRO A 45 -5.59 4.04 4.25
C PRO A 45 -4.41 5.03 4.11
N PRO A 46 -4.15 5.91 5.10
CA PRO A 46 -3.08 6.90 5.05
C PRO A 46 -1.66 6.36 4.81
N ALA A 47 -1.40 5.11 5.19
CA ALA A 47 -0.13 4.43 4.96
C ALA A 47 0.10 4.01 3.50
N LEU A 48 -0.97 3.91 2.70
CA LEU A 48 -0.88 3.44 1.32
C LEU A 48 -0.53 4.60 0.39
N ILE A 49 0.58 4.44 -0.34
CA ILE A 49 0.90 5.25 -1.52
C ILE A 49 0.37 4.49 -2.74
N PRO A 50 -0.76 4.90 -3.33
CA PRO A 50 -1.36 4.17 -4.44
C PRO A 50 -0.56 4.37 -5.74
N ILE A 51 -0.28 3.27 -6.42
CA ILE A 51 0.43 3.22 -7.71
C ILE A 51 -0.58 3.05 -8.84
N THR A 52 -1.46 2.06 -8.76
CA THR A 52 -2.53 1.80 -9.74
C THR A 52 -3.80 1.34 -9.02
N SER A 53 -4.90 1.24 -9.76
CA SER A 53 -6.08 0.49 -9.31
C SER A 53 -6.86 -0.07 -10.50
N ASN A 54 -7.70 -1.08 -10.26
CA ASN A 54 -8.57 -1.70 -11.27
C ASN A 54 -10.06 -1.33 -11.12
N GLY A 55 -10.74 -1.01 -12.24
CA GLY A 55 -12.21 -1.04 -12.33
C GLY A 55 -13.01 -0.17 -11.33
N SER A 56 -14.23 -0.64 -11.03
CA SER A 56 -15.28 0.07 -10.27
C SER A 56 -15.36 -0.27 -8.78
N LEU A 57 -14.58 -1.24 -8.31
CA LEU A 57 -14.34 -1.56 -6.90
C LEU A 57 -12.82 -1.74 -6.77
N PRO A 58 -12.08 -0.62 -6.63
CA PRO A 58 -10.65 -0.60 -6.86
C PRO A 58 -9.92 -1.44 -5.84
N GLU A 59 -9.28 -2.50 -6.32
CA GLU A 59 -8.10 -3.02 -5.68
C GLU A 59 -6.95 -2.07 -6.01
N TYR A 60 -6.39 -1.44 -4.99
CA TYR A 60 -5.22 -0.60 -5.09
C TYR A 60 -3.97 -1.44 -5.03
N GLU A 61 -3.06 -1.25 -6.00
CA GLU A 61 -1.68 -1.69 -5.88
C GLU A 61 -0.86 -0.49 -5.39
N GLY A 62 -0.10 -0.64 -4.31
CA GLY A 62 0.59 0.48 -3.71
C GLY A 62 1.76 0.10 -2.83
N ILE A 63 2.45 1.12 -2.31
CA ILE A 63 3.51 0.95 -1.31
C ILE A 63 2.89 1.18 0.06
N TRP A 64 3.03 0.21 0.97
CA TRP A 64 2.64 0.39 2.37
C TRP A 64 3.79 0.98 3.18
N MET A 65 3.54 2.11 3.84
CA MET A 65 4.54 2.82 4.64
C MET A 65 4.31 2.61 6.13
N ARG A 66 5.37 2.32 6.90
CA ARG A 66 5.30 2.21 8.37
C ARG A 66 6.09 3.33 9.06
N TRP A 67 5.68 4.58 8.87
CA TRP A 67 6.36 5.73 9.47
C TRP A 67 6.45 5.61 10.99
N PHE A 68 7.59 6.00 11.54
CA PHE A 68 7.90 5.98 12.98
C PHE A 68 7.97 4.58 13.62
N CYS A 69 7.65 3.52 12.88
CA CYS A 69 7.86 2.13 13.30
C CYS A 69 9.29 1.67 12.97
N ASP A 70 9.74 0.61 13.64
CA ASP A 70 11.02 -0.05 13.34
C ASP A 70 10.89 -0.96 12.10
N GLU A 71 10.96 -0.35 10.91
CA GLU A 71 11.00 -1.05 9.63
C GLU A 71 12.40 -0.91 8.99
N PRO A 72 13.03 -2.01 8.53
CA PRO A 72 14.30 -1.93 7.84
C PRO A 72 14.26 -1.01 6.61
N ASP A 73 15.23 -0.09 6.49
CA ASP A 73 15.34 0.89 5.39
C ASP A 73 15.42 0.27 3.99
N ASP A 74 15.77 -1.02 3.90
CA ASP A 74 15.91 -1.75 2.64
C ASP A 74 14.63 -2.49 2.23
N ILE A 75 13.55 -2.38 3.00
CA ILE A 75 12.24 -2.94 2.67
C ILE A 75 11.37 -1.85 2.04
N ARG A 76 10.74 -2.19 0.92
CA ARG A 76 9.63 -1.45 0.34
C ARG A 76 8.48 -2.42 0.08
N ARG A 77 7.51 -2.43 0.99
CA ARG A 77 6.36 -3.35 0.90
C ARG A 77 5.40 -2.88 -0.16
N TYR A 78 5.16 -3.74 -1.13
CA TYR A 78 4.10 -3.59 -2.11
C TYR A 78 2.94 -4.46 -1.71
N VAL A 79 1.76 -3.85 -1.67
CA VAL A 79 0.52 -4.51 -1.26
C VAL A 79 -0.58 -4.29 -2.29
N CYS A 80 -1.46 -5.27 -2.38
CA CYS A 80 -2.78 -5.13 -2.98
C CYS A 80 -3.81 -5.01 -1.85
N ALA A 81 -4.76 -4.07 -1.98
CA ALA A 81 -5.85 -3.92 -1.02
C ALA A 81 -7.02 -3.16 -1.61
N GLY A 82 -8.24 -3.55 -1.29
CA GLY A 82 -9.45 -2.87 -1.76
C GLY A 82 -10.55 -2.81 -0.69
N PRO A 83 -11.61 -2.02 -0.94
CA PRO A 83 -12.72 -1.89 -0.02
C PRO A 83 -13.54 -3.19 0.14
N GLU A 84 -13.54 -4.08 -0.86
CA GLU A 84 -14.27 -5.36 -0.81
C GLU A 84 -13.88 -6.22 0.41
N ASP A 85 -12.58 -6.28 0.71
CA ASP A 85 -12.03 -7.03 1.84
C ASP A 85 -11.67 -6.15 3.03
N GLN A 86 -12.30 -4.98 3.15
CA GLN A 86 -12.05 -4.01 4.22
C GLN A 86 -10.55 -3.64 4.32
N PHE A 87 -9.91 -3.46 3.16
CA PHE A 87 -8.47 -3.22 3.03
C PHE A 87 -7.63 -4.26 3.79
N LEU A 88 -7.95 -5.54 3.64
CA LEU A 88 -7.00 -6.61 3.97
C LEU A 88 -5.80 -6.48 3.02
N LEU A 89 -4.60 -6.37 3.59
CA LEU A 89 -3.39 -6.15 2.82
C LEU A 89 -2.84 -7.50 2.36
N ASP A 90 -2.71 -7.67 1.04
CA ASP A 90 -1.99 -8.80 0.44
C ASP A 90 -0.60 -8.33 0.00
N GLU A 91 0.45 -8.89 0.60
CA GLU A 91 1.82 -8.47 0.31
C GLU A 91 2.41 -9.23 -0.87
N ILE A 92 2.73 -8.50 -1.94
CA ILE A 92 3.15 -9.05 -3.22
C ILE A 92 4.64 -8.86 -3.50
N ALA A 93 5.33 -7.92 -2.84
CA ALA A 93 6.76 -7.69 -2.99
C ALA A 93 7.35 -6.90 -1.81
N LEU A 94 8.64 -7.10 -1.54
CA LEU A 94 9.42 -6.39 -0.53
C LEU A 94 10.45 -5.42 -1.12
N ASP A 95 10.60 -5.41 -2.44
CA ASP A 95 11.48 -4.50 -3.17
C ASP A 95 11.01 -4.30 -4.63
N ASP A 96 11.68 -3.37 -5.31
CA ASP A 96 11.41 -3.01 -6.72
C ASP A 96 11.60 -4.20 -7.68
N GLU A 97 12.56 -5.09 -7.41
CA GLU A 97 12.86 -6.23 -8.28
C GLU A 97 11.74 -7.27 -8.20
N GLN A 98 11.30 -7.61 -6.99
CA GLN A 98 10.17 -8.51 -6.75
C GLN A 98 8.90 -7.99 -7.41
N LEU A 99 8.57 -6.71 -7.25
CA LEU A 99 7.40 -6.12 -7.92
C LEU A 99 7.53 -6.22 -9.45
N ALA A 100 8.68 -5.89 -10.01
CA ALA A 100 8.87 -5.96 -11.46
C ALA A 100 8.71 -7.39 -12.00
N ASN A 101 9.19 -8.39 -11.26
CA ASN A 101 9.00 -9.81 -11.60
C ASN A 101 7.53 -10.20 -11.51
N TRP A 102 6.82 -9.78 -10.47
CA TRP A 102 5.38 -10.05 -10.31
C TRP A 102 4.53 -9.46 -11.44
N LEU A 103 4.78 -8.19 -11.78
CA LEU A 103 4.09 -7.54 -12.90
C LEU A 103 4.37 -8.27 -14.22
N LEU A 104 5.59 -8.74 -14.44
CA LEU A 104 5.92 -9.48 -15.65
C LEU A 104 5.25 -10.87 -15.70
N VAL A 105 5.23 -11.61 -14.59
CA VAL A 105 4.52 -12.90 -14.45
C VAL A 105 3.06 -12.72 -14.86
N ARG A 106 2.37 -11.75 -14.26
CA ARG A 106 0.96 -11.47 -14.59
C ARG A 106 0.80 -11.08 -16.05
N ALA A 107 1.64 -10.18 -16.56
CA ALA A 107 1.54 -9.70 -17.94
C ALA A 107 1.63 -10.84 -18.96
N LEU A 108 2.53 -11.80 -18.75
CA LEU A 108 2.67 -12.98 -19.61
C LEU A 108 1.46 -13.92 -19.53
N VAL A 109 0.83 -14.06 -18.37
CA VAL A 109 -0.37 -14.90 -18.21
C VAL A 109 -1.62 -14.25 -18.83
N TYR A 110 -1.76 -12.93 -18.74
CA TYR A 110 -2.87 -12.19 -19.36
C TYR A 110 -2.78 -12.14 -20.89
N THR A 111 -1.59 -12.33 -21.45
CA THR A 111 -1.36 -12.23 -22.89
C THR A 111 -1.36 -13.63 -23.51
N ASP A 112 -2.48 -14.01 -24.14
CA ASP A 112 -2.63 -15.31 -24.79
C ASP A 112 -2.08 -15.27 -26.23
N GLY A 113 -0.87 -15.80 -26.47
CA GLY A 113 -0.29 -16.00 -27.81
C GLY A 113 0.91 -15.11 -28.20
N ASP A 114 1.44 -15.32 -29.42
CA ASP A 114 2.67 -14.74 -30.02
C ASP A 114 2.77 -13.19 -30.05
N ASP A 115 1.79 -12.49 -29.50
CA ASP A 115 1.88 -11.06 -29.26
C ASP A 115 2.69 -10.83 -27.98
N GLU A 116 4.02 -10.99 -28.06
CA GLU A 116 4.93 -10.17 -27.24
C GLU A 116 4.57 -8.71 -27.58
N THR A 117 3.57 -8.16 -26.90
CA THR A 117 3.13 -6.80 -27.11
C THR A 117 4.33 -5.90 -26.86
N GLU A 118 4.55 -4.94 -27.75
CA GLU A 118 5.65 -3.96 -27.62
C GLU A 118 5.70 -3.33 -26.22
N GLU A 119 4.56 -3.32 -25.51
CA GLU A 119 4.38 -2.94 -24.11
C GLU A 119 5.19 -3.81 -23.13
N ILE A 120 5.09 -5.14 -23.16
CA ILE A 120 5.83 -6.06 -22.28
C ILE A 120 7.34 -5.92 -22.52
N ALA A 121 7.76 -5.89 -23.79
CA ALA A 121 9.17 -5.73 -24.15
C ALA A 121 9.73 -4.38 -23.67
N SER A 122 8.94 -3.31 -23.77
CA SER A 122 9.30 -1.97 -23.31
C SER A 122 9.39 -1.89 -21.78
N PHE A 123 8.42 -2.47 -21.07
CA PHE A 123 8.43 -2.58 -19.61
C PHE A 123 9.65 -3.35 -19.14
N ARG A 124 9.90 -4.56 -19.68
CA ARG A 124 11.06 -5.41 -19.34
C ARG A 124 12.36 -4.63 -19.40
N LYS A 125 12.56 -3.88 -20.49
CA LYS A 125 13.76 -3.05 -20.70
C LYS A 125 13.85 -1.94 -19.67
N ALA A 126 12.74 -1.28 -19.34
CA ALA A 126 12.71 -0.19 -18.37
C ALA A 126 12.93 -0.67 -16.93
N ALA A 127 12.40 -1.84 -16.58
CA ALA A 127 12.58 -2.51 -15.30
C ALA A 127 13.97 -3.13 -15.13
N GLY A 128 14.78 -3.19 -16.19
CA GLY A 128 16.13 -3.76 -16.13
C GLY A 128 16.16 -5.29 -16.07
N ILE A 129 15.06 -5.96 -16.44
CA ILE A 129 14.96 -7.41 -16.44
C ILE A 129 15.80 -7.96 -17.60
N SER A 130 16.83 -8.74 -17.27
CA SER A 130 17.72 -9.34 -18.27
C SER A 130 17.01 -10.43 -19.09
N GLY A 131 17.54 -10.76 -20.27
CA GLY A 131 17.00 -11.86 -21.08
C GLY A 131 17.03 -13.22 -20.37
N ARG A 132 17.97 -13.43 -19.43
CA ARG A 132 18.01 -14.64 -18.61
C ARG A 132 16.87 -14.67 -17.59
N GLN A 133 16.66 -13.56 -16.87
CA GLN A 133 15.54 -13.44 -15.93
C GLN A 133 14.20 -13.57 -16.66
N PHE A 134 14.06 -12.94 -17.83
CA PHE A 134 12.86 -13.08 -18.65
C PHE A 134 12.57 -14.53 -19.03
N ALA A 135 13.57 -15.27 -19.51
CA ALA A 135 13.40 -16.70 -19.83
C ALA A 135 13.06 -17.57 -18.61
N GLU A 136 13.55 -17.20 -17.43
CA GLU A 136 13.19 -17.86 -16.16
C GLU A 136 11.74 -17.59 -15.78
N ILE A 137 11.29 -16.33 -15.91
CA ILE A 137 9.91 -15.92 -15.64
C ILE A 137 8.94 -16.56 -16.63
N ASP A 138 9.27 -16.58 -17.92
CA ASP A 138 8.47 -17.25 -18.95
C ASP A 138 8.35 -18.76 -18.71
N ALA A 139 9.45 -19.43 -18.35
CA ALA A 139 9.41 -20.83 -17.96
C ALA A 139 8.54 -21.06 -16.70
N HIS A 140 8.58 -20.13 -15.75
CA HIS A 140 7.76 -20.16 -14.55
C HIS A 140 6.26 -20.02 -14.89
N THR A 141 5.87 -19.07 -15.74
CA THR A 141 4.46 -18.87 -16.10
C THR A 141 3.90 -20.07 -16.87
N LEU A 142 4.71 -20.75 -17.69
CA LEU A 142 4.31 -22.00 -18.36
C LEU A 142 4.06 -23.16 -17.37
N GLU A 143 4.78 -23.22 -16.25
CA GLU A 143 4.65 -24.30 -15.27
C GLU A 143 3.61 -23.99 -14.17
N PHE A 144 3.55 -22.74 -13.71
CA PHE A 144 2.79 -22.33 -12.53
C PHE A 144 1.76 -21.24 -12.79
N GLY A 145 1.72 -20.65 -13.99
CA GLY A 145 0.88 -19.50 -14.28
C GLY A 145 1.29 -18.28 -13.47
N ASP A 146 0.28 -17.57 -12.94
CA ASP A 146 0.42 -16.41 -12.05
C ASP A 146 0.12 -16.78 -10.59
N ASP A 147 0.27 -18.06 -10.22
CA ASP A 147 0.04 -18.52 -8.86
C ASP A 147 1.04 -17.85 -7.88
N PRO A 148 0.58 -16.92 -7.02
CA PRO A 148 1.46 -16.21 -6.09
C PRO A 148 2.15 -17.17 -5.12
N GLU A 149 1.59 -18.36 -4.87
CA GLU A 149 2.21 -19.36 -3.99
C GLU A 149 3.52 -19.94 -4.55
N LYS A 150 3.78 -19.78 -5.84
CA LYS A 150 4.95 -20.37 -6.52
C LYS A 150 6.05 -19.36 -6.78
N LEU A 151 5.81 -18.06 -6.53
CA LEU A 151 6.78 -17.00 -6.79
C LEU A 151 8.09 -17.19 -6.01
N ASP A 152 8.06 -17.91 -4.89
CA ASP A 152 9.24 -18.33 -4.11
C ASP A 152 10.27 -19.12 -4.92
N LYS A 153 9.88 -19.67 -6.08
CA LYS A 153 10.75 -20.40 -7.02
C LYS A 153 11.56 -19.49 -7.95
N LEU A 154 11.20 -18.22 -8.08
CA LEU A 154 11.94 -17.26 -8.91
C LEU A 154 13.15 -16.71 -8.14
N ALA A 155 14.24 -16.43 -8.84
CA ALA A 155 15.47 -15.91 -8.24
C ALA A 155 15.25 -14.60 -7.45
N ALA A 156 14.34 -13.73 -7.91
CA ALA A 156 13.99 -12.48 -7.23
C ALA A 156 13.40 -12.67 -5.82
N TYR A 157 12.84 -13.85 -5.54
CA TYR A 157 12.25 -14.20 -4.25
C TYR A 157 13.19 -15.08 -3.41
N THR A 158 14.42 -15.31 -3.86
CA THR A 158 15.43 -16.05 -3.08
C THR A 158 15.92 -15.20 -1.92
N GLY A 159 15.41 -15.46 -0.71
CA GLY A 159 15.84 -14.79 0.52
C GLY A 159 14.66 -14.30 1.36
N ARG A 160 14.28 -13.02 1.18
CA ARG A 160 13.10 -12.44 1.83
C ARG A 160 11.89 -12.61 0.92
N VAL A 161 10.99 -13.50 1.32
CA VAL A 161 9.73 -13.78 0.63
C VAL A 161 8.63 -12.93 1.28
N PRO A 162 7.81 -12.20 0.51
CA PRO A 162 6.62 -11.54 1.02
C PRO A 162 5.72 -12.50 1.81
N ILE A 163 5.06 -12.01 2.85
CA ILE A 163 4.22 -12.84 3.73
C ILE A 163 3.03 -13.46 2.97
N GLY A 164 2.54 -12.77 1.93
CA GLY A 164 1.47 -13.26 1.04
C GLY A 164 1.91 -14.36 0.06
N ILE A 165 3.22 -14.59 -0.08
CA ILE A 165 3.79 -15.52 -1.07
C ILE A 165 4.22 -16.85 -0.41
N GLY A 166 3.89 -17.95 -1.09
CA GLY A 166 4.19 -19.32 -0.66
C GLY A 166 2.93 -20.16 -0.40
N GLU A 167 3.12 -21.44 -0.04
CA GLU A 167 2.02 -22.41 0.13
C GLU A 167 0.91 -21.89 1.06
N ARG A 168 -0.34 -21.80 0.55
CA ARG A 168 -1.51 -21.42 1.36
C ARG A 168 -1.65 -22.40 2.51
N ARG A 169 -1.50 -21.87 3.72
CA ARG A 169 -1.62 -22.67 4.94
C ARG A 169 -3.09 -22.97 5.23
N ALA A 170 -3.36 -24.14 5.77
CA ALA A 170 -4.72 -24.57 6.15
C ALA A 170 -5.37 -23.67 7.24
N ALA A 171 -4.58 -22.85 7.92
CA ALA A 171 -5.04 -21.83 8.85
C ALA A 171 -4.34 -20.50 8.51
N PRO A 172 -5.03 -19.35 8.64
CA PRO A 172 -4.41 -18.06 8.38
C PRO A 172 -3.23 -17.85 9.32
N LEU A 173 -2.18 -17.20 8.80
CA LEU A 173 -1.00 -16.85 9.57
C LEU A 173 -1.40 -15.92 10.72
N ALA A 174 -1.00 -16.24 11.94
CA ALA A 174 -1.11 -15.34 13.09
C ALA A 174 0.03 -14.31 13.11
N ILE A 175 0.35 -13.76 11.93
CA ILE A 175 1.45 -12.84 11.70
C ILE A 175 0.92 -11.65 10.89
N SER A 176 1.16 -10.45 11.37
CA SER A 176 0.80 -9.21 10.69
C SER A 176 1.70 -8.93 9.48
N LEU A 177 1.34 -7.93 8.67
CA LEU A 177 2.18 -7.46 7.56
C LEU A 177 3.62 -7.14 7.98
N SER A 178 3.81 -6.71 9.22
CA SER A 178 5.11 -6.36 9.80
C SER A 178 5.98 -7.58 10.14
N GLY A 179 5.49 -8.81 9.94
CA GLY A 179 6.16 -10.04 10.36
C GLY A 179 6.07 -10.31 11.87
N LEU A 180 5.28 -9.52 12.59
CA LEU A 180 5.06 -9.66 14.03
C LEU A 180 3.88 -10.58 14.31
N SER A 181 3.88 -11.28 15.44
CA SER A 181 2.70 -12.05 15.83
C SER A 181 1.51 -11.12 16.04
N ASP A 182 0.34 -11.51 15.51
CA ASP A 182 -0.92 -10.76 15.73
C ASP A 182 -1.29 -10.67 17.23
N GLU A 183 -0.76 -11.56 18.07
CA GLU A 183 -0.95 -11.52 19.52
C GLU A 183 -0.10 -10.42 20.20
N ASN A 184 0.95 -9.90 19.53
CA ASN A 184 1.72 -8.74 19.96
C ASN A 184 1.32 -7.49 19.17
N ALA A 185 0.07 -7.07 19.34
CA ALA A 185 -0.53 -6.03 18.52
C ALA A 185 -0.07 -4.58 18.84
N ASN A 186 0.89 -4.40 19.76
CA ASN A 186 1.35 -3.07 20.21
C ASN A 186 2.06 -2.27 19.11
N ASP A 187 2.56 -2.94 18.08
CA ASP A 187 3.35 -2.33 17.01
C ASP A 187 2.65 -2.49 15.65
N VAL A 188 1.33 -2.74 15.65
CA VAL A 188 0.56 -3.11 14.45
C VAL A 188 -0.71 -2.26 14.38
N ALA A 189 -0.97 -1.69 13.21
CA ALA A 189 -2.20 -0.96 12.93
C ALA A 189 -3.31 -1.92 12.48
N TYR A 190 -4.59 -1.55 12.58
CA TYR A 190 -5.68 -2.48 12.22
C TYR A 190 -5.54 -3.03 10.80
N PHE A 191 -5.19 -2.18 9.84
CA PHE A 191 -5.08 -2.59 8.44
C PHE A 191 -3.95 -3.61 8.22
N GLU A 192 -2.90 -3.59 9.04
CA GLU A 192 -1.75 -4.50 8.98
C GLU A 192 -2.04 -5.88 9.59
N LEU A 193 -3.15 -6.04 10.32
CA LEU A 193 -3.54 -7.32 10.89
C LEU A 193 -3.96 -8.30 9.79
N SER A 194 -3.51 -9.54 9.94
CA SER A 194 -3.96 -10.65 9.12
C SER A 194 -5.46 -10.95 9.34
N GLU A 195 -6.03 -11.82 8.51
CA GLU A 195 -7.38 -12.35 8.75
C GLU A 195 -7.50 -13.01 10.14
N HIS A 196 -6.45 -13.71 10.59
CA HIS A 196 -6.38 -14.29 11.93
C HIS A 196 -6.43 -13.20 13.00
N GLY A 197 -5.58 -12.17 12.90
CA GLY A 197 -5.53 -11.06 13.84
C GLY A 197 -6.88 -10.34 13.95
N ARG A 198 -7.50 -10.01 12.82
CA ARG A 198 -8.84 -9.38 12.79
C ARG A 198 -9.91 -10.28 13.42
N SER A 199 -9.85 -11.59 13.20
CA SER A 199 -10.75 -12.56 13.83
C SER A 199 -10.52 -12.66 15.35
N TRP A 200 -9.26 -12.67 15.78
CA TRP A 200 -8.87 -12.68 17.18
C TRP A 200 -9.38 -11.45 17.93
N LEU A 201 -9.28 -10.25 17.34
CA LEU A 201 -9.86 -9.02 17.90
C LEU A 201 -11.37 -9.16 18.17
N ARG A 202 -12.13 -9.67 17.20
CA ARG A 202 -13.59 -9.83 17.31
C ARG A 202 -14.01 -10.81 18.41
N ASN A 203 -13.15 -11.79 18.73
CA ASN A 203 -13.43 -12.82 19.73
C ASN A 203 -13.04 -12.42 21.17
N GLY A 204 -12.72 -11.15 21.41
CA GLY A 204 -12.61 -10.59 22.75
C GLY A 204 -11.24 -10.78 23.41
N ALA A 205 -10.16 -10.43 22.68
CA ALA A 205 -8.81 -10.35 23.23
C ALA A 205 -8.77 -9.49 24.51
N SER A 206 -8.15 -10.00 25.57
CA SER A 206 -8.26 -9.43 26.92
C SER A 206 -7.39 -8.18 27.18
N GLN A 207 -6.47 -7.84 26.27
CA GLN A 207 -5.59 -6.68 26.37
C GLN A 207 -5.26 -6.17 24.96
N LEU A 208 -5.99 -5.16 24.51
CA LEU A 208 -5.80 -4.56 23.20
C LEU A 208 -5.24 -3.15 23.33
N PRO A 209 -4.30 -2.75 22.44
CA PRO A 209 -3.95 -1.36 22.28
C PRO A 209 -5.19 -0.51 22.02
N PRO A 210 -5.26 0.73 22.55
CA PRO A 210 -6.46 1.57 22.43
C PRO A 210 -6.95 1.79 20.98
N TRP A 211 -6.05 1.77 20.00
CA TRP A 211 -6.41 1.95 18.58
C TRP A 211 -7.00 0.71 17.91
N LEU A 212 -6.92 -0.48 18.53
CA LEU A 212 -7.52 -1.72 18.04
C LEU A 212 -8.82 -2.08 18.75
N VAL A 213 -9.21 -1.29 19.76
CA VAL A 213 -10.46 -1.50 20.49
C VAL A 213 -11.63 -1.04 19.63
N ALA A 214 -12.61 -1.93 19.42
CA ALA A 214 -13.81 -1.61 18.68
C ALA A 214 -14.55 -0.40 19.30
N ASN A 215 -14.92 0.57 18.46
CA ASN A 215 -15.59 1.82 18.85
C ASN A 215 -14.77 2.71 19.82
N ALA A 216 -13.45 2.57 19.86
CA ALA A 216 -12.62 3.51 20.60
C ALA A 216 -12.77 4.93 20.03
N PRO A 217 -12.76 5.98 20.89
CA PRO A 217 -12.80 7.36 20.43
C PRO A 217 -11.44 7.75 19.83
N LEU A 218 -11.18 7.36 18.58
CA LEU A 218 -9.85 7.44 17.96
C LEU A 218 -9.28 8.86 17.94
N ASN A 219 -10.10 9.90 17.75
CA ASN A 219 -9.66 11.29 17.86
C ASN A 219 -9.03 11.62 19.22
N GLN A 220 -9.61 11.10 20.30
CA GLN A 220 -9.09 11.31 21.65
C GLN A 220 -7.80 10.52 21.84
N VAL A 221 -7.81 9.23 21.48
CA VAL A 221 -6.65 8.34 21.58
C VAL A 221 -5.45 8.91 20.81
N PHE A 222 -5.66 9.28 19.55
CA PHE A 222 -4.67 9.93 18.69
C PHE A 222 -4.16 11.23 19.30
N GLY A 223 -5.08 12.10 19.76
CA GLY A 223 -4.73 13.39 20.35
C GLY A 223 -3.89 13.26 21.63
N GLU A 224 -4.12 12.23 22.43
CA GLU A 224 -3.32 11.92 23.63
C GLU A 224 -1.90 11.48 23.26
N TYR A 225 -1.74 10.61 22.25
CA TYR A 225 -0.43 10.20 21.75
C TYR A 225 0.34 11.36 21.13
N LEU A 226 -0.30 12.15 20.28
CA LEU A 226 0.31 13.31 19.62
C LEU A 226 0.83 14.34 20.64
N LYS A 227 0.02 14.67 21.66
CA LYS A 227 0.42 15.59 22.75
C LYS A 227 1.60 15.07 23.58
N SER A 228 1.75 13.75 23.65
CA SER A 228 2.80 13.09 24.42
C SER A 228 4.07 12.83 23.59
N GLY A 229 4.11 13.24 22.32
CA GLY A 229 5.23 12.98 21.40
C GLY A 229 5.36 11.50 20.98
N ARG A 230 4.30 10.71 21.19
CA ARG A 230 4.22 9.28 20.85
C ARG A 230 3.77 9.13 19.40
N LEU A 231 4.69 9.42 18.47
CA LEU A 231 4.39 9.52 17.05
C LEU A 231 4.06 8.18 16.40
N GLU A 232 4.71 7.10 16.84
CA GLU A 232 4.42 5.74 16.38
C GLU A 232 2.97 5.34 16.72
N GLU A 233 2.56 5.50 17.97
CA GLU A 233 1.20 5.14 18.38
C GLU A 233 0.15 6.06 17.74
N ALA A 234 0.48 7.33 17.51
CA ALA A 234 -0.37 8.23 16.71
C ALA A 234 -0.50 7.74 15.26
N TRP A 235 0.58 7.25 14.65
CA TRP A 235 0.59 6.66 13.31
C TRP A 235 -0.23 5.36 13.23
N LEU A 236 -0.06 4.46 14.20
CA LEU A 236 -0.84 3.21 14.29
C LEU A 236 -2.33 3.51 14.50
N THR A 237 -2.65 4.55 15.29
CA THR A 237 -4.05 5.00 15.49
C THR A 237 -4.65 5.55 14.20
N LEU A 238 -3.91 6.37 13.46
CA LEU A 238 -4.34 6.93 12.18
C LEU A 238 -4.58 5.83 11.12
N ASN A 239 -3.80 4.75 11.15
CA ASN A 239 -3.94 3.59 10.25
C ASN A 239 -4.79 2.46 10.84
N SER A 240 -5.75 2.82 11.69
CA SER A 240 -6.76 1.90 12.22
C SER A 240 -8.18 2.30 11.81
N THR A 241 -9.15 1.40 11.90
CA THR A 241 -10.55 1.67 11.48
C THR A 241 -11.35 2.45 12.51
N GLY A 242 -12.32 3.24 12.08
CA GLY A 242 -13.26 3.97 12.96
C GLY A 242 -13.12 5.49 12.89
N TRP A 243 -12.48 6.01 11.85
CA TRP A 243 -12.40 7.43 11.56
C TRP A 243 -13.48 7.85 10.57
N SER A 244 -13.97 9.09 10.68
CA SER A 244 -14.49 9.76 9.49
C SER A 244 -13.33 10.23 8.61
N ILE A 245 -13.54 10.37 7.31
CA ILE A 245 -12.49 10.88 6.41
C ILE A 245 -12.01 12.30 6.81
N GLY A 246 -12.91 13.18 7.24
CA GLY A 246 -12.56 14.54 7.67
C GLY A 246 -11.68 14.56 8.92
N GLU A 247 -11.96 13.67 9.87
CA GLU A 247 -11.16 13.48 11.08
C GLU A 247 -9.79 12.88 10.76
N ALA A 248 -9.74 11.85 9.91
CA ALA A 248 -8.48 11.23 9.47
C ALA A 248 -7.57 12.24 8.73
N ARG A 249 -8.12 13.08 7.84
CA ARG A 249 -7.36 14.16 7.18
C ARG A 249 -6.79 15.17 8.18
N SER A 250 -7.61 15.57 9.15
CA SER A 250 -7.18 16.50 10.20
C SER A 250 -6.07 15.90 11.07
N ALA A 251 -6.20 14.63 11.43
CA ALA A 251 -5.20 13.86 12.16
C ALA A 251 -3.90 13.70 11.35
N ALA A 252 -3.97 13.35 10.07
CA ALA A 252 -2.82 13.24 9.17
C ALA A 252 -2.00 14.54 9.10
N LEU A 253 -2.66 15.68 8.92
CA LEU A 253 -1.98 16.99 8.90
C LEU A 253 -1.44 17.39 10.27
N ALA A 254 -2.13 17.03 11.36
CA ALA A 254 -1.65 17.26 12.71
C ALA A 254 -0.40 16.42 13.02
N LEU A 255 -0.37 15.16 12.60
CA LEU A 255 0.79 14.28 12.73
C LEU A 255 1.96 14.80 11.90
N ALA A 256 1.73 15.20 10.64
CA ALA A 256 2.75 15.81 9.79
C ALA A 256 3.40 17.04 10.43
N ARG A 257 2.59 17.94 11.01
CA ARG A 257 3.10 19.12 11.72
C ARG A 257 3.90 18.75 12.97
N ALA A 258 3.50 17.72 13.71
CA ALA A 258 4.19 17.31 14.93
C ALA A 258 5.51 16.57 14.63
N ALA A 259 5.54 15.79 13.55
CA ALA A 259 6.73 15.07 13.11
C ALA A 259 7.81 16.00 12.54
N ASP A 260 7.40 17.09 11.87
CA ASP A 260 8.29 18.06 11.20
C ASP A 260 9.29 17.38 10.24
N GLU A 261 8.87 16.26 9.63
CA GLU A 261 9.67 15.52 8.66
C GLU A 261 9.16 15.83 7.25
N PRO A 262 10.01 16.37 6.35
CA PRO A 262 9.59 16.83 5.03
C PRO A 262 8.96 15.77 4.13
N LEU A 263 9.47 14.53 4.14
CA LEU A 263 8.98 13.48 3.24
C LEU A 263 7.63 12.92 3.68
N PHE A 264 7.47 12.70 4.98
CA PHE A 264 6.23 12.35 5.64
C PHE A 264 5.19 13.46 5.47
N THR A 265 5.59 14.73 5.61
CA THR A 265 4.69 15.86 5.35
C THR A 265 4.19 15.87 3.90
N LEU A 266 5.06 15.59 2.94
CA LEU A 266 4.66 15.46 1.54
C LEU A 266 3.69 14.30 1.34
N HIS A 267 3.94 13.15 1.96
CA HIS A 267 3.03 12.00 1.91
C HIS A 267 1.66 12.34 2.47
N MET A 268 1.56 12.87 3.69
CA MET A 268 0.27 13.20 4.29
C MET A 268 -0.50 14.25 3.47
N ARG A 269 0.19 15.23 2.87
CA ARG A 269 -0.45 16.18 1.95
C ARG A 269 -0.92 15.54 0.65
N ALA A 270 -0.14 14.62 0.10
CA ALA A 270 -0.54 13.86 -1.09
C ALA A 270 -1.78 13.01 -0.80
N TRP A 271 -1.82 12.33 0.34
CA TRP A 271 -2.95 11.52 0.77
C TRP A 271 -4.21 12.35 1.06
N VAL A 272 -4.08 13.46 1.78
CA VAL A 272 -5.21 14.37 2.00
C VAL A 272 -5.76 14.86 0.67
N ALA A 273 -4.89 15.30 -0.25
CA ALA A 273 -5.34 15.75 -1.56
C ALA A 273 -6.00 14.64 -2.40
N PHE A 274 -5.44 13.43 -2.36
CA PHE A 274 -5.96 12.26 -3.07
C PHE A 274 -7.35 11.84 -2.59
N THR A 275 -7.67 12.11 -1.33
CA THR A 275 -8.97 11.75 -0.78
C THR A 275 -10.01 12.85 -0.97
N LEU A 276 -9.65 14.08 -1.36
CA LEU A 276 -10.61 15.16 -1.61
C LEU A 276 -11.52 14.79 -2.79
N ASP A 277 -12.80 15.11 -2.68
CA ASP A 277 -13.78 14.86 -3.74
C ASP A 277 -13.46 15.72 -4.98
N GLU A 278 -13.80 15.26 -6.18
CA GLU A 278 -13.42 15.85 -7.48
C GLU A 278 -13.81 17.35 -7.64
N GLU A 279 -14.71 17.87 -6.79
CA GLU A 279 -15.18 19.25 -6.87
C GLU A 279 -14.31 20.28 -6.11
N GLU A 280 -13.31 19.87 -5.31
CA GLU A 280 -12.46 20.81 -4.56
C GLU A 280 -10.96 20.58 -4.74
N PHE A 281 -10.38 21.27 -5.72
CA PHE A 281 -8.95 21.59 -5.67
C PHE A 281 -8.69 22.54 -4.49
N ILE A 282 -7.97 22.06 -3.47
CA ILE A 282 -7.52 22.88 -2.34
C ILE A 282 -6.02 23.14 -2.46
N PRO A 283 -5.59 24.42 -2.55
CA PRO A 283 -4.19 24.81 -2.48
C PRO A 283 -3.49 24.32 -1.21
N ASP A 284 -2.18 24.01 -1.29
CA ASP A 284 -1.41 23.44 -0.16
C ASP A 284 -1.43 24.29 1.13
N ASP A 285 -1.60 25.60 0.98
CA ASP A 285 -1.72 26.57 2.08
C ASP A 285 -3.10 26.55 2.76
N GLU A 286 -4.14 26.11 2.05
CA GLU A 286 -5.53 26.06 2.53
C GLU A 286 -5.91 24.71 3.14
N LEU A 287 -5.14 23.65 2.87
CA LEU A 287 -5.36 22.29 3.42
C LEU A 287 -5.42 22.25 4.96
N SER A 288 -4.71 23.17 5.62
CA SER A 288 -4.60 23.23 7.08
C SER A 288 -5.70 24.03 7.79
N THR A 289 -6.58 24.70 7.03
CA THR A 289 -7.49 25.74 7.56
C THR A 289 -8.98 25.41 7.42
N ARG A 290 -9.34 24.29 6.81
CA ARG A 290 -10.73 23.97 6.44
C ARG A 290 -11.34 22.84 7.29
N GLU A 291 -12.62 22.96 7.61
CA GLU A 291 -13.46 21.88 8.14
C GLU A 291 -14.00 21.06 6.96
N TYR A 292 -13.85 19.73 7.01
CA TYR A 292 -14.23 18.81 5.92
C TYR A 292 -15.51 18.05 6.28
N GLU A 293 -16.44 17.89 5.34
CA GLU A 293 -17.66 17.10 5.55
C GLU A 293 -17.35 15.60 5.70
N ASN A 294 -18.07 14.95 6.62
CA ASN A 294 -17.81 13.59 7.08
C ASN A 294 -18.43 12.54 6.13
N TYR A 295 -17.60 11.61 5.68
CA TYR A 295 -18.02 10.25 5.29
C TYR A 295 -17.44 9.26 6.30
N ASP A 296 -18.27 8.33 6.76
CA ASP A 296 -17.89 7.26 7.69
C ASP A 296 -17.21 6.11 6.93
N TYR A 297 -16.09 5.61 7.47
CA TYR A 297 -15.42 4.36 7.07
C TYR A 297 -15.99 3.15 7.79
#